data_AF-A0A0N4YHF6-F1
#
_entry.id   AF-A0A0N4YHF6-F1
#
_cell.length_a   1.000
_cell.length_b   1.000
_cell.length_c   1.000
_cell.angle_alpha   90.00
_cell.angle_beta   90.00
_cell.angle_gamma   90.00
#
_symmetry.space_group_name_H-M   'P 1'
#
loop_
_entity.id
_entity.type
_entity.pdbx_description
1 polymer ?
#
loop_
_entity_poly.entity_id
_entity_poly.type
_entity_poly.pdbx_seq_one_letter_code
_entity_poly.pdbx_strand_id
1 'polypeptide(L)'
;MRVPFIEQFGINDEIQYMARMFVNLERSCDNDAFATSVAERYFCTLNVPLSEAIINPLIVSERTPLCWRRSRPLLDPEALLKPSYCRLVVHYLEWIAAVEEFAALDEIRKVRLATVNAIPLILLTLSFNTFKYESVELLLCNGFFLPAKNIDGCCSTVELIANELEKKIVTQFRKLDVHEEEYVLLKLVLFFSQRAFFIS
;
A
#
# COMPACT_ATOMS: atom_id res chain seq x y z
N MET A 1 7.31 22.85 27.26
CA MET A 1 6.01 22.16 27.13
C MET A 1 5.59 22.34 25.67
N ARG A 2 5.79 21.32 24.82
CA ARG A 2 5.42 21.39 23.40
C ARG A 2 3.94 21.03 23.31
N VAL A 3 3.15 21.99 22.84
CA VAL A 3 1.76 21.78 22.48
C VAL A 3 1.74 20.84 21.25
N PRO A 4 0.97 19.74 21.24
CA PRO A 4 0.89 18.85 20.09
C PRO A 4 0.39 19.63 18.87
N PHE A 5 0.94 19.32 17.69
CA PHE A 5 0.69 19.99 16.41
C PHE A 5 -0.80 20.15 16.05
N ILE A 6 -1.66 19.30 16.64
CA ILE A 6 -3.12 19.23 16.49
C ILE A 6 -3.87 20.39 17.17
N GLU A 7 -3.24 21.18 18.06
CA GLU A 7 -3.96 22.22 18.85
C GLU A 7 -3.79 23.66 18.32
N GLN A 8 -3.17 23.89 17.15
CA GLN A 8 -2.75 25.24 16.72
C GLN A 8 -3.56 25.89 15.58
N PHE A 9 -4.51 25.22 14.92
CA PHE A 9 -5.25 25.77 13.79
C PHE A 9 -6.75 25.40 13.84
N GLY A 10 -7.58 26.05 13.02
CA GLY A 10 -9.03 25.78 13.02
C GLY A 10 -9.31 24.36 12.48
N ILE A 11 -10.12 23.59 13.21
CA ILE A 11 -10.40 22.15 12.99
C ILE A 11 -10.66 21.77 11.51
N ASN A 12 -11.32 22.62 10.72
CA ASN A 12 -11.61 22.33 9.31
C ASN A 12 -10.40 22.49 8.37
N ASP A 13 -9.57 23.51 8.60
CA ASP A 13 -8.36 23.74 7.80
C ASP A 13 -7.27 22.72 8.17
N GLU A 14 -7.25 22.27 9.44
CA GLU A 14 -6.36 21.23 9.94
C GLU A 14 -6.58 19.87 9.27
N ILE A 15 -7.84 19.41 9.20
CA ILE A 15 -8.16 18.10 8.62
C ILE A 15 -7.83 18.09 7.13
N GLN A 16 -8.14 19.17 6.41
CA GLN A 16 -7.78 19.28 4.99
C GLN A 16 -6.26 19.30 4.77
N TYR A 17 -5.54 20.02 5.62
CA TYR A 17 -4.08 20.07 5.57
C TYR A 17 -3.46 18.70 5.85
N MET A 18 -3.92 18.00 6.89
CA MET A 18 -3.49 16.64 7.21
C MET A 18 -3.76 15.68 6.05
N ALA A 19 -4.99 15.68 5.49
CA ALA A 19 -5.32 14.83 4.36
C ALA A 19 -4.38 15.07 3.17
N ARG A 20 -4.10 16.35 2.85
CA ARG A 20 -3.15 16.71 1.78
C ARG A 20 -1.73 16.25 2.08
N MET A 21 -1.27 16.33 3.32
CA MET A 21 0.03 15.78 3.71
C MET A 21 0.11 14.28 3.42
N PHE A 22 -0.91 13.51 3.81
CA PHE A 22 -0.92 12.08 3.58
C PHE A 22 -1.12 11.70 2.11
N VAL A 23 -1.85 12.50 1.33
CA VAL A 23 -1.89 12.36 -0.14
C VAL A 23 -0.50 12.56 -0.74
N ASN A 24 0.24 13.59 -0.29
CA ASN A 24 1.60 13.82 -0.76
C ASN A 24 2.57 12.70 -0.34
N LEU A 25 2.38 12.13 0.86
CA LEU A 25 3.13 10.97 1.31
C LEU A 25 2.86 9.76 0.41
N GLU A 26 1.59 9.44 0.15
CA GLU A 26 1.21 8.35 -0.76
C GLU A 26 1.88 8.50 -2.13
N ARG A 27 1.75 9.70 -2.72
CA ARG A 27 2.37 10.02 -4.02
C ARG A 27 3.90 9.97 -3.99
N SER A 28 4.53 10.22 -2.84
CA SER A 28 5.99 10.12 -2.69
C SER A 28 6.45 8.67 -2.65
N CYS A 29 5.66 7.77 -2.05
CA CYS A 29 5.89 6.33 -2.08
C CYS A 29 5.66 5.73 -3.48
N ASP A 30 4.77 6.34 -4.26
CA ASP A 30 4.55 6.07 -5.69
C ASP A 30 5.68 6.59 -6.60
N ASN A 31 6.51 7.55 -6.13
CA ASN A 31 7.43 8.28 -7.01
C ASN A 31 8.67 7.45 -7.40
N ASP A 32 8.93 7.43 -8.70
CA ASP A 32 10.02 6.68 -9.33
C ASP A 32 11.31 7.48 -9.50
N ALA A 33 11.37 8.71 -8.97
CA ALA A 33 12.55 9.59 -9.11
C ALA A 33 13.88 8.95 -8.65
N PHE A 34 13.81 7.93 -7.78
CA PHE A 34 14.95 7.16 -7.28
C PHE A 34 14.89 5.68 -7.68
N ALA A 35 14.02 5.30 -8.63
CA ALA A 35 13.91 3.94 -9.09
C ALA A 35 15.14 3.54 -9.92
N THR A 36 15.72 2.38 -9.63
CA THR A 36 16.86 1.85 -10.38
C THR A 36 16.44 1.49 -11.79
N SER A 37 17.06 2.11 -12.80
CA SER A 37 16.78 1.90 -14.22
C SER A 37 17.43 0.64 -14.81
N VAL A 38 18.02 -0.23 -13.98
CA VAL A 38 18.88 -1.32 -14.45
C VAL A 38 18.07 -2.62 -14.49
N ALA A 39 17.58 -2.94 -15.69
CA ALA A 39 16.70 -4.08 -15.99
C ALA A 39 17.27 -5.48 -15.67
N GLU A 40 18.53 -5.59 -15.23
CA GLU A 40 19.25 -6.88 -15.20
C GLU A 40 19.36 -7.53 -13.81
N ARG A 41 19.01 -6.83 -12.72
CA ARG A 41 18.98 -7.44 -11.37
C ARG A 41 17.85 -6.86 -10.51
N TYR A 42 16.62 -7.29 -10.78
CA TYR A 42 15.53 -7.07 -9.82
C TYR A 42 15.78 -7.90 -8.56
N PHE A 43 16.32 -7.25 -7.52
CA PHE A 43 16.42 -7.86 -6.20
C PHE A 43 15.07 -7.77 -5.47
N CYS A 44 14.55 -8.92 -5.02
CA CYS A 44 13.36 -8.99 -4.19
C CYS A 44 13.44 -10.20 -3.26
N THR A 45 13.38 -9.92 -1.95
CA THR A 45 13.37 -10.91 -0.88
C THR A 45 12.32 -10.54 0.17
N LEU A 46 11.62 -11.56 0.67
CA LEU A 46 10.75 -11.44 1.85
C LEU A 46 11.39 -12.12 3.07
N ASN A 47 12.58 -12.70 2.91
CA ASN A 47 13.30 -13.38 3.98
C ASN A 47 14.19 -12.39 4.73
N VAL A 48 13.56 -11.38 5.33
CA VAL A 48 14.22 -10.34 6.13
C VAL A 48 13.42 -10.11 7.41
N PRO A 49 14.07 -9.82 8.55
CA PRO A 49 13.35 -9.46 9.76
C PRO A 49 12.53 -8.18 9.57
N LEU A 50 11.27 -8.19 9.98
CA LEU A 50 10.38 -7.03 9.81
C LEU A 50 10.93 -5.79 10.54
N SER A 51 11.56 -5.96 11.70
CA SER A 51 12.20 -4.86 12.44
C SER A 51 13.29 -4.15 11.62
N GLU A 52 14.07 -4.90 10.84
CA GLU A 52 15.09 -4.33 9.95
C GLU A 52 14.44 -3.66 8.74
N ALA A 53 13.41 -4.29 8.18
CA ALA A 53 12.69 -3.78 7.01
C ALA A 53 11.90 -2.50 7.30
N ILE A 54 11.41 -2.31 8.54
CA ILE A 54 10.79 -1.05 8.98
C ILE A 54 11.83 0.09 8.98
N ILE A 55 13.06 -0.18 9.41
CA ILE A 55 14.14 0.82 9.45
C ILE A 55 14.66 1.12 8.04
N ASN A 56 14.81 0.08 7.22
CA ASN A 56 15.30 0.20 5.86
C ASN A 56 14.44 -0.64 4.89
N PRO A 57 13.38 -0.06 4.30
CA PRO A 57 12.50 -0.76 3.37
C PRO A 57 13.23 -1.37 2.17
N LEU A 58 14.36 -0.78 1.75
CA LEU A 58 15.10 -1.18 0.56
C LEU A 58 15.82 -2.53 0.69
N ILE A 59 15.88 -3.11 1.91
CA ILE A 59 16.39 -4.48 2.08
C ILE A 59 15.42 -5.55 1.57
N VAL A 60 14.14 -5.20 1.38
CA VAL A 60 13.12 -6.08 0.78
C VAL A 60 13.28 -6.09 -0.73
N SER A 61 13.33 -4.90 -1.32
CA SER A 61 13.46 -4.71 -2.76
C SER A 61 13.87 -3.27 -3.06
N GLU A 62 14.49 -3.08 -4.22
CA GLU A 62 14.78 -1.74 -4.75
C GLU A 62 13.48 -1.00 -5.09
N ARG A 63 13.53 0.32 -5.22
CA ARG A 63 12.42 1.06 -5.82
C ARG A 63 12.34 0.71 -7.30
N THR A 64 11.31 -0.06 -7.67
CA THR A 64 10.92 -0.27 -9.07
C THR A 64 9.81 0.71 -9.44
N PRO A 65 9.69 1.09 -10.73
CA PRO A 65 8.65 2.00 -11.14
C PRO A 65 7.23 1.53 -10.78
N LEU A 66 6.45 2.34 -10.06
CA LEU A 66 5.05 2.05 -9.74
C LEU A 66 4.14 2.48 -10.90
N CYS A 67 3.92 1.55 -11.83
CA CYS A 67 3.01 1.75 -12.94
C CYS A 67 1.63 1.18 -12.61
N TRP A 68 0.66 2.06 -12.40
CA TRP A 68 -0.74 1.68 -12.20
C TRP A 68 -1.57 1.73 -13.49
N ARG A 69 -0.93 1.76 -14.67
CA ARG A 69 -1.64 1.70 -15.95
C ARG A 69 -1.79 0.26 -16.40
N ARG A 70 -3.00 -0.13 -16.81
CA ARG A 70 -3.31 -1.45 -17.37
C ARG A 70 -2.55 -1.70 -18.68
N SER A 71 -1.32 -2.21 -18.58
CA SER A 71 -0.41 -2.31 -19.72
C SER A 71 -0.28 -3.72 -20.24
N ARG A 72 -0.10 -4.70 -19.35
CA ARG A 72 0.17 -6.10 -19.72
C ARG A 72 -0.65 -7.07 -18.86
N PRO A 73 -1.27 -8.12 -19.41
CA PRO A 73 -1.89 -9.14 -18.59
C PRO A 73 -0.81 -9.90 -17.81
N LEU A 74 -1.14 -10.35 -16.61
CA LEU A 74 -0.32 -11.27 -15.84
C LEU A 74 -0.39 -12.67 -16.48
N LEU A 75 0.58 -13.03 -17.32
CA LEU A 75 0.61 -14.34 -18.00
C LEU A 75 1.42 -15.40 -17.24
N ASP A 76 2.39 -14.96 -16.44
CA ASP A 76 3.25 -15.81 -15.61
C ASP A 76 3.21 -15.32 -14.16
N PRO A 77 2.21 -15.77 -13.37
CA PRO A 77 2.06 -15.36 -11.98
C PRO A 77 3.26 -15.73 -11.11
N GLU A 78 3.91 -16.88 -11.36
CA GLU A 78 5.04 -17.35 -10.56
C GLU A 78 6.24 -16.42 -10.65
N ALA A 79 6.55 -15.94 -11.87
CA ALA A 79 7.65 -15.01 -12.07
C ALA A 79 7.33 -13.57 -11.66
N LEU A 80 6.08 -13.12 -11.79
CA LEU A 80 5.74 -11.68 -11.76
C LEU A 80 4.98 -11.21 -10.51
N LEU A 81 4.32 -12.11 -9.76
CA LEU A 81 3.64 -11.72 -8.52
C LEU A 81 4.62 -11.34 -7.42
N LYS A 82 5.70 -12.10 -7.26
CA LYS A 82 6.68 -11.86 -6.19
C LYS A 82 7.33 -10.46 -6.32
N PRO A 83 7.86 -10.03 -7.48
CA PRO A 83 8.37 -8.67 -7.65
C PRO A 83 7.31 -7.58 -7.39
N SER A 84 6.08 -7.76 -7.86
CA SER A 84 5.00 -6.81 -7.60
C SER A 84 4.66 -6.72 -6.11
N TYR A 85 4.60 -7.86 -5.42
CA TYR A 85 4.33 -7.88 -3.99
C TYR A 85 5.47 -7.27 -3.17
N CYS A 86 6.73 -7.56 -3.51
CA CYS A 86 7.89 -6.90 -2.90
C CYS A 86 7.83 -5.38 -3.02
N ARG A 87 7.48 -4.86 -4.21
CA ARG A 87 7.35 -3.41 -4.41
C ARG A 87 6.23 -2.79 -3.57
N LEU A 88 5.11 -3.50 -3.39
CA LEU A 88 4.02 -3.10 -2.50
C LEU A 88 4.42 -3.15 -1.03
N VAL A 89 5.23 -4.13 -0.63
CA VAL A 89 5.80 -4.19 0.73
C VAL A 89 6.72 -3.00 0.97
N VAL A 90 7.60 -2.66 0.01
CA VAL A 90 8.45 -1.44 0.11
C VAL A 90 7.57 -0.20 0.22
N HIS A 91 6.57 -0.05 -0.65
CA HIS A 91 5.62 1.07 -0.59
C HIS A 91 4.97 1.18 0.79
N TYR A 92 4.47 0.06 1.33
CA TYR A 92 3.86 0.02 2.65
C TYR A 92 4.83 0.42 3.77
N LEU A 93 6.04 -0.14 3.76
CA LEU A 93 7.06 0.13 4.77
C LEU A 93 7.53 1.59 4.74
N GLU A 94 7.75 2.15 3.56
CA GLU A 94 8.09 3.57 3.39
C GLU A 94 6.96 4.47 3.88
N TRP A 95 5.71 4.10 3.59
CA TRP A 95 4.55 4.86 4.04
C TRP A 95 4.45 4.87 5.57
N ILE A 96 4.48 3.71 6.24
CA ILE A 96 4.37 3.65 7.71
C ILE A 96 5.57 4.31 8.40
N ALA A 97 6.78 4.20 7.83
CA ALA A 97 7.98 4.81 8.40
C ALA A 97 7.91 6.35 8.40
N ALA A 98 7.11 6.93 7.51
CA ALA A 98 6.88 8.38 7.44
C ALA A 98 5.70 8.87 8.30
N VAL A 99 4.94 7.98 8.94
CA VAL A 99 3.86 8.35 9.88
C VAL A 99 4.48 8.65 11.25
N GLU A 100 4.35 9.89 11.73
CA GLU A 100 4.99 10.34 12.98
C GLU A 100 4.51 9.56 14.20
N GLU A 101 3.21 9.27 14.29
CA GLU A 101 2.62 8.50 15.38
C GLU A 101 3.15 7.06 15.42
N PHE A 102 3.49 6.49 14.26
CA PHE A 102 4.14 5.18 14.19
C PHE A 102 5.59 5.24 14.66
N ALA A 103 6.33 6.28 14.25
CA ALA A 103 7.71 6.49 14.67
C ALA A 103 7.85 6.63 16.19
N ALA A 104 6.83 7.18 16.86
CA ALA A 104 6.77 7.38 18.31
C ALA A 104 6.49 6.10 19.13
N LEU A 105 6.10 4.99 18.50
CA LEU A 105 5.86 3.72 19.18
C LEU A 105 7.16 3.05 19.61
N ASP A 106 7.11 2.20 20.63
CA ASP A 106 8.20 1.27 20.93
C ASP A 106 8.33 0.18 19.87
N GLU A 107 9.50 -0.44 19.76
CA GLU A 107 9.82 -1.42 18.72
C GLU A 107 8.86 -2.62 18.69
N ILE A 108 8.41 -3.10 19.86
CA ILE A 108 7.48 -4.24 19.92
C ILE A 108 6.13 -3.84 19.31
N ARG A 109 5.63 -2.66 19.66
CA ARG A 109 4.39 -2.12 19.09
C ARG A 109 4.52 -1.82 17.60
N LYS A 110 5.64 -1.28 17.14
CA LYS A 110 5.90 -1.04 15.71
C LYS A 110 5.82 -2.34 14.91
N VAL A 111 6.57 -3.36 15.32
CA VAL A 111 6.58 -4.67 14.64
C VAL A 111 5.18 -5.29 14.65
N ARG A 112 4.47 -5.24 15.79
CA ARG A 112 3.11 -5.79 15.89
C ARG A 112 2.14 -5.07 14.95
N LEU A 113 2.10 -3.73 15.00
CA LEU A 113 1.19 -2.94 14.18
C LEU A 113 1.50 -3.10 12.68
N ALA A 114 2.79 -3.09 12.34
CA ALA A 114 3.25 -3.27 10.97
C ALA A 114 2.88 -4.66 10.42
N THR A 115 3.06 -5.73 11.20
CA THR A 115 2.73 -7.11 10.79
C THR A 115 1.23 -7.26 10.53
N VAL A 116 0.43 -6.79 11.48
CA VAL A 116 -1.02 -7.02 11.51
C VAL A 116 -1.74 -6.27 10.38
N ASN A 117 -1.18 -5.15 9.92
CA ASN A 117 -1.82 -4.30 8.90
C ASN A 117 -1.16 -4.36 7.51
N ALA A 118 -0.06 -5.09 7.33
CA ALA A 118 0.62 -5.16 6.04
C ALA A 118 -0.31 -5.61 4.90
N ILE A 119 -0.93 -6.78 5.04
CA ILE A 119 -1.81 -7.33 3.99
C ILE A 119 -3.04 -6.44 3.76
N PRO A 120 -3.84 -6.05 4.79
CA PRO A 120 -5.00 -5.19 4.58
C PRO A 120 -4.68 -3.89 3.84
N LEU A 121 -3.59 -3.20 4.20
CA LEU A 121 -3.24 -1.92 3.59
C LEU A 121 -2.64 -2.08 2.20
N ILE A 122 -1.90 -3.15 1.92
CA ILE A 122 -1.47 -3.50 0.56
C ILE A 122 -2.67 -3.75 -0.33
N LEU A 123 -3.65 -4.55 0.11
CA LEU A 123 -4.87 -4.84 -0.67
C LEU A 123 -5.75 -3.61 -0.87
N LEU A 124 -5.82 -2.72 0.14
CA LEU A 124 -6.50 -1.42 0.02
C LEU A 124 -5.83 -0.55 -1.05
N THR A 125 -4.49 -0.52 -1.08
CA THR A 125 -3.70 0.23 -2.07
C THR A 125 -3.93 -0.30 -3.49
N LEU A 126 -3.95 -1.62 -3.68
CA LEU A 126 -4.31 -2.24 -4.96
C LEU A 126 -5.73 -1.86 -5.40
N SER A 127 -6.69 -1.92 -4.47
CA SER A 127 -8.12 -1.65 -4.75
C SER A 127 -8.35 -0.19 -5.11
N PHE A 128 -7.73 0.74 -4.35
CA PHE A 128 -7.85 2.17 -4.63
C PHE A 128 -7.23 2.54 -5.97
N ASN A 129 -6.04 2.03 -6.29
CA ASN A 129 -5.44 2.30 -7.59
C ASN A 129 -6.23 1.65 -8.74
N THR A 130 -6.79 0.46 -8.55
CA THR A 130 -7.70 -0.15 -9.54
C THR A 130 -8.89 0.76 -9.84
N PHE A 131 -9.50 1.34 -8.80
CA PHE A 131 -10.57 2.32 -8.93
C PHE A 131 -10.10 3.62 -9.60
N LYS A 132 -9.04 4.26 -9.06
CA LYS A 132 -8.52 5.56 -9.50
C LYS A 132 -8.11 5.59 -10.97
N TYR A 133 -7.59 4.48 -11.48
CA TYR A 133 -7.20 4.33 -12.89
C TYR A 133 -8.31 3.71 -13.76
N GLU A 134 -9.54 3.65 -13.24
CA GLU A 134 -10.74 3.19 -13.95
C GLU A 134 -10.58 1.78 -14.56
N SER A 135 -9.77 0.93 -13.93
CA SER A 135 -9.54 -0.42 -14.43
C SER A 135 -10.72 -1.33 -14.07
N VAL A 136 -11.13 -2.15 -15.04
CA VAL A 136 -12.14 -3.20 -14.87
C VAL A 136 -11.56 -4.42 -14.16
N GLU A 137 -10.24 -4.60 -14.26
CA GLU A 137 -9.51 -5.73 -13.70
C GLU A 137 -8.57 -5.24 -12.61
N LEU A 138 -8.32 -6.09 -11.61
CA LEU A 138 -7.41 -5.75 -10.51
C LEU A 138 -6.02 -5.44 -11.07
N LEU A 139 -5.55 -4.23 -10.77
CA LEU A 139 -4.22 -3.79 -11.16
C LEU A 139 -3.18 -4.32 -10.19
N LEU A 140 -2.00 -4.60 -10.73
CA LEU A 140 -0.77 -4.79 -10.00
C LEU A 140 0.15 -3.60 -10.25
N CYS A 141 1.05 -3.37 -9.31
CA CYS A 141 1.80 -2.13 -9.17
C CYS A 141 2.89 -1.90 -10.25
N ASN A 142 3.16 -2.90 -11.10
CA ASN A 142 4.18 -2.86 -12.17
C ASN A 142 3.57 -2.82 -13.59
N GLY A 143 2.35 -2.30 -13.73
CA GLY A 143 1.61 -2.18 -14.99
C GLY A 143 0.93 -3.48 -15.44
N PHE A 144 0.99 -4.51 -14.60
CA PHE A 144 0.30 -5.77 -14.82
C PHE A 144 -1.14 -5.68 -14.31
N PHE A 145 -2.02 -6.52 -14.86
CA PHE A 145 -3.36 -6.70 -14.35
C PHE A 145 -3.71 -8.18 -14.31
N LEU A 146 -4.59 -8.56 -13.38
CA LEU A 146 -5.11 -9.92 -13.32
C LEU A 146 -6.28 -10.05 -14.30
N PRO A 147 -6.15 -10.84 -15.38
CA PRO A 147 -7.20 -11.00 -16.37
C PRO A 147 -8.43 -11.68 -15.77
N ALA A 148 -9.62 -11.29 -16.23
CA ALA A 148 -10.90 -11.84 -15.74
C ALA A 148 -11.16 -13.31 -16.14
N LYS A 149 -10.32 -13.92 -16.99
CA LYS A 149 -10.44 -15.31 -17.44
C LYS A 149 -9.29 -16.12 -16.88
N ASN A 150 -9.59 -17.35 -16.45
CA ASN A 150 -8.65 -18.35 -15.94
C ASN A 150 -7.32 -18.27 -16.70
N ILE A 151 -6.28 -17.86 -15.98
CA ILE A 151 -4.94 -18.20 -16.39
C ILE A 151 -4.82 -19.68 -16.02
N ASP A 152 -4.77 -20.58 -17.01
CA ASP A 152 -4.47 -21.98 -16.73
C ASP A 152 -3.18 -22.05 -15.89
N GLY A 153 -3.30 -22.46 -14.62
CA GLY A 153 -2.18 -22.53 -13.68
C GLY A 153 -2.02 -21.35 -12.70
N CYS A 154 -2.82 -20.28 -12.76
CA CYS A 154 -2.84 -19.30 -11.66
C CYS A 154 -3.60 -19.88 -10.46
N CYS A 155 -2.97 -19.80 -9.28
CA CYS A 155 -3.50 -20.30 -8.03
C CYS A 155 -4.91 -19.73 -7.78
N SER A 156 -5.91 -20.60 -7.67
CA SER A 156 -7.33 -20.24 -7.44
C SER A 156 -7.51 -19.20 -6.32
N THR A 157 -6.61 -19.17 -5.35
CA THR A 157 -6.60 -18.19 -4.24
C THR A 157 -6.40 -16.74 -4.70
N VAL A 158 -5.52 -16.46 -5.67
CA VAL A 158 -5.25 -15.08 -6.13
C VAL A 158 -6.46 -14.53 -6.88
N GLU A 159 -7.08 -15.36 -7.71
CA GLU A 159 -8.33 -15.03 -8.40
C GLU A 159 -9.47 -14.80 -7.39
N LEU A 160 -9.59 -15.63 -6.36
CA LEU A 160 -10.57 -15.45 -5.28
C LEU A 160 -10.36 -14.11 -4.55
N ILE A 161 -9.13 -13.78 -4.19
CA ILE A 161 -8.81 -12.49 -3.55
C ILE A 161 -9.18 -11.34 -4.48
N ALA A 162 -8.79 -11.39 -5.76
CA ALA A 162 -9.08 -10.31 -6.71
C ALA A 162 -10.59 -10.11 -6.91
N ASN A 163 -11.35 -11.20 -7.04
CA ASN A 163 -12.80 -11.16 -7.15
C ASN A 163 -13.45 -10.56 -5.91
N GLU A 164 -12.96 -10.91 -4.72
CA GLU A 164 -13.47 -10.37 -3.46
C GLU A 164 -13.15 -8.88 -3.31
N LEU A 165 -11.95 -8.44 -3.69
CA LEU A 165 -11.57 -7.01 -3.68
C LEU A 165 -12.44 -6.20 -4.65
N GLU A 166 -12.63 -6.70 -5.87
CA GLU A 166 -13.44 -6.05 -6.89
C GLU A 166 -14.90 -5.88 -6.41
N LYS A 167 -15.48 -6.97 -5.90
CA LYS A 167 -16.87 -7.01 -5.44
C LYS A 167 -17.12 -6.18 -4.18
N LYS A 168 -16.21 -6.23 -3.20
CA LYS A 168 -16.44 -5.66 -1.87
C LYS A 168 -15.82 -4.28 -1.67
N ILE A 169 -14.72 -3.95 -2.35
CA ILE A 169 -13.98 -2.71 -2.13
C ILE A 169 -14.07 -1.81 -3.36
N VAL A 170 -13.58 -2.25 -4.52
CA VAL A 170 -13.51 -1.40 -5.73
C VAL A 170 -14.90 -0.94 -6.16
N THR A 171 -15.89 -1.83 -6.14
CA THR A 171 -17.29 -1.48 -6.41
C THR A 171 -17.84 -0.43 -5.43
N GLN A 172 -17.44 -0.46 -4.16
CA GLN A 172 -17.88 0.54 -3.18
C GLN A 172 -17.18 1.88 -3.40
N PHE A 173 -15.87 1.87 -3.73
CA PHE A 173 -15.16 3.08 -4.12
C PHE A 173 -15.81 3.76 -5.34
N ARG A 174 -16.20 2.99 -6.36
CA ARG A 174 -16.94 3.52 -7.52
C ARG A 174 -18.30 4.11 -7.14
N LYS A 175 -19.02 3.48 -6.20
CA LYS A 175 -20.34 3.97 -5.75
C LYS A 175 -20.26 5.25 -4.93
N LEU A 176 -19.22 5.37 -4.12
CA LEU A 176 -19.00 6.50 -3.22
C LEU A 176 -18.20 7.62 -3.89
N ASP A 177 -17.60 7.36 -5.05
CA ASP A 177 -16.69 8.28 -5.75
C ASP A 177 -15.58 8.79 -4.83
N VAL A 178 -14.83 7.83 -4.26
CA VAL A 178 -13.87 8.11 -3.19
C VAL A 178 -12.70 8.97 -3.67
N HIS A 179 -12.43 10.05 -2.98
CA HIS A 179 -11.31 10.95 -3.26
C HIS A 179 -10.00 10.45 -2.63
N GLU A 180 -8.86 10.96 -3.11
CA GLU A 180 -7.54 10.58 -2.57
C GLU A 180 -7.43 10.91 -1.07
N GLU A 181 -7.97 12.05 -0.65
CA GLU A 181 -8.04 12.48 0.75
C GLU A 181 -8.80 11.48 1.62
N GLU A 182 -9.96 11.01 1.15
CA GLU A 182 -10.78 10.03 1.88
C GLU A 182 -10.08 8.68 1.97
N TYR A 183 -9.41 8.26 0.88
CA TYR A 183 -8.62 7.03 0.85
C TYR A 183 -7.48 7.06 1.86
N VAL A 184 -6.66 8.12 1.90
CA VAL A 184 -5.51 8.17 2.82
C VAL A 184 -5.95 8.25 4.28
N LEU A 185 -7.07 8.93 4.56
CA LEU A 185 -7.68 8.95 5.90
C LEU A 185 -8.21 7.57 6.28
N LEU A 186 -8.88 6.86 5.37
CA LEU A 186 -9.32 5.48 5.59
C LEU A 186 -8.12 4.54 5.84
N LYS A 187 -7.02 4.73 5.10
CA LYS A 187 -5.77 3.97 5.27
C LYS A 187 -5.18 4.17 6.67
N LEU A 188 -5.14 5.41 7.17
CA LEU A 188 -4.73 5.73 8.54
C LEU A 188 -5.65 5.12 9.59
N VAL A 189 -6.96 5.28 9.42
CA VAL A 189 -7.96 4.68 10.32
C VAL A 189 -7.73 3.18 10.38
N LEU A 190 -7.62 2.49 9.24
CA LEU A 190 -7.37 1.05 9.20
C LEU A 190 -6.05 0.66 9.89
N PHE A 191 -4.99 1.42 9.68
CA PHE A 191 -3.70 1.16 10.31
C PHE A 191 -3.79 1.19 11.84
N PHE A 192 -4.48 2.17 12.42
CA PHE A 192 -4.58 2.35 13.87
C PHE A 192 -5.84 1.73 14.51
N SER A 193 -6.82 1.27 13.73
CA SER A 193 -8.11 0.76 14.25
C SER A 193 -8.07 -0.65 14.83
N GLN A 194 -7.01 -1.41 14.62
CA GLN A 194 -6.97 -2.78 15.13
C GLN A 194 -6.88 -2.78 16.67
N ARG A 195 -7.82 -3.51 17.30
CA ARG A 195 -8.02 -3.65 18.77
C ARG A 195 -6.82 -4.22 19.56
N ALA A 196 -5.68 -4.41 18.91
CA ALA A 196 -4.43 -4.84 19.54
C ALA A 196 -3.83 -3.79 20.51
N PHE A 197 -4.29 -2.54 20.48
CA PHE A 197 -3.84 -1.48 21.37
C PHE A 197 -4.41 -1.53 22.81
N PHE A 198 -5.42 -2.37 23.09
CA PHE A 198 -6.15 -2.35 24.37
C PHE A 198 -5.98 -3.59 25.26
N ILE A 199 -5.04 -4.49 24.95
CA ILE A 199 -4.69 -5.57 25.89
C ILE A 199 -3.33 -5.24 26.47
N SER A 200 -3.38 -4.43 27.52
CA SER A 200 -2.36 -4.27 28.56
C SER A 200 -2.39 -5.47 29.50
#